data_AF-A0A917ZWL0-F1
#
_entry.id   AF-A0A917ZWL0-F1
#
_cell.length_a   1.000
_cell.length_b   1.000
_cell.length_c   1.000
_cell.angle_alpha   90.00
_cell.angle_beta   90.00
_cell.angle_gamma   90.00
#
_symmetry.space_group_name_H-M   'P 1'
#
loop_
_entity.id
_entity.type
_entity.pdbx_description
1 polymer ?
#
loop_
_entity_poly.entity_id
_entity_poly.type
_entity_poly.pdbx_seq_one_letter_code
_entity_poly.pdbx_strand_id
1 'polypeptide(L)'
;MSFEQLTSTWEKVPVTEALDRFGLSTGAECPDQDFTGEREVRLYRGGLRIAGNLAPEADSHRIPYDVIVDGDLTIDADLDWWDEGSGGFFLVTGNLRARNVLLSGCPNVVVGGDLVVAGRIQGHHGQDRGRLVVKGRTRAQIVVNTLFFTMSFAARPEAVVAADPCRTSCPVDFTADELADIVLPELLDKGQVDEHRISRTLRAGEPILRPGIQPRGLRVLKSLGPPPPGAVEATEPQLPEHTPGKAPAPLLAFRHLRYLSLAGDNDPGILDDHIGELTALEELDISGMGLTRLPEAIGRLRNLRVLDISGNRFEALPDELGDLSRLEVLRAARLTCPLPDSIAGLQALRTLDLASMCPRQPGSPVDFPWVVTRLSGLRSLDLSGIFLSEIPDELIAMTSLEELDLRGSLSAHLRRLPELARLPSLRVLRLSGVTRWPVQPEPSGDLLTSVWDIRTLEELDISGWGGRTLDDRRHVPR
;
A
#
# COMPACT_ATOMS: atom_id res chain seq x y z
N MET A 1 31.07 -3.54 -13.04
CA MET A 1 31.80 -2.30 -13.37
C MET A 1 31.39 -1.27 -12.36
N SER A 2 32.35 -0.50 -11.89
CA SER A 2 32.13 0.55 -10.92
C SER A 2 32.22 1.93 -11.57
N PHE A 3 31.79 2.98 -10.89
CA PHE A 3 31.71 4.33 -11.45
C PHE A 3 33.08 4.90 -11.88
N GLU A 4 34.18 4.49 -11.26
CA GLU A 4 35.55 4.85 -11.67
C GLU A 4 36.03 4.20 -12.97
N GLN A 5 35.41 3.08 -13.39
CA GLN A 5 35.78 2.38 -14.63
C GLN A 5 35.09 2.97 -15.88
N LEU A 6 34.20 3.96 -15.68
CA LEU A 6 33.50 4.66 -16.75
C LEU A 6 34.38 5.82 -17.24
N THR A 7 34.70 5.81 -18.54
CA THR A 7 35.54 6.83 -19.20
C THR A 7 34.89 8.21 -19.32
N SER A 8 33.68 8.40 -18.78
CA SER A 8 33.01 9.70 -18.69
C SER A 8 33.59 10.49 -17.51
N THR A 9 34.18 11.65 -17.79
CA THR A 9 34.62 12.61 -16.77
C THR A 9 33.43 13.06 -15.94
N TRP A 10 33.26 12.47 -14.76
CA TRP A 10 32.33 12.97 -13.75
C TRP A 10 32.92 14.19 -13.06
N GLU A 11 32.05 15.05 -12.55
CA GLU A 11 32.41 16.25 -11.81
C GLU A 11 32.14 16.03 -10.33
N LYS A 12 33.11 16.38 -9.48
CA LYS A 12 32.90 16.45 -8.03
C LYS A 12 32.15 17.72 -7.70
N VAL A 13 30.93 17.60 -7.18
CA VAL A 13 30.09 18.76 -6.83
C VAL A 13 29.84 18.79 -5.32
N PRO A 14 29.85 19.96 -4.67
CA PRO A 14 29.41 20.08 -3.28
C PRO A 14 27.95 19.68 -3.12
N VAL A 15 27.62 19.01 -2.02
CA VAL A 15 26.27 18.55 -1.71
C VAL A 15 25.24 19.69 -1.77
N THR A 16 25.55 20.86 -1.21
CA THR A 16 24.65 22.02 -1.20
C THR A 16 24.33 22.53 -2.61
N GLU A 17 25.32 22.55 -3.50
CA GLU A 17 25.11 22.96 -4.90
C GLU A 17 24.23 21.94 -5.64
N ALA A 18 24.44 20.65 -5.40
CA ALA A 18 23.62 19.60 -6.00
C ALA A 18 22.15 19.67 -5.53
N LEU A 19 21.91 19.95 -4.25
CA LEU A 19 20.56 20.10 -3.71
C LEU A 19 19.81 21.27 -4.35
N ASP A 20 20.44 22.45 -4.43
CA ASP A 20 19.86 23.64 -5.05
C ASP A 20 19.59 23.43 -6.54
N ARG A 21 20.54 22.83 -7.25
CA ARG A 21 20.49 22.68 -8.71
C ARG A 21 19.40 21.71 -9.17
N PHE A 22 19.16 20.64 -8.42
CA PHE A 22 18.17 19.62 -8.78
C PHE A 22 16.86 19.74 -7.99
N GLY A 23 16.69 20.81 -7.22
CA GLY A 23 15.47 21.08 -6.45
C GLY A 23 15.19 20.03 -5.37
N LEU A 24 16.25 19.40 -4.85
CA LEU A 24 16.15 18.37 -3.82
C LEU A 24 15.96 19.07 -2.46
N SER A 25 14.72 19.21 -2.01
CA SER A 25 14.44 19.79 -0.68
C SER A 25 14.76 18.80 0.44
N THR A 26 15.31 19.28 1.55
CA THR A 26 15.49 18.50 2.79
C THR A 26 14.13 17.98 3.29
N GLY A 27 13.87 16.69 3.10
CA GLY A 27 12.53 16.10 3.31
C GLY A 27 12.27 14.84 2.47
N ALA A 28 11.07 14.71 1.91
CA ALA A 28 10.54 13.48 1.31
C ALA A 28 11.30 12.94 0.07
N GLU A 29 12.34 13.61 -0.44
CA GLU A 29 13.21 13.10 -1.51
C GLU A 29 14.65 12.82 -1.01
N CYS A 30 14.95 13.19 0.23
CA CYS A 30 16.29 13.31 0.81
C CYS A 30 16.21 13.03 2.34
N PRO A 31 16.36 11.78 2.82
CA PRO A 31 15.86 11.36 4.13
C PRO A 31 16.73 11.76 5.33
N ASP A 32 17.95 12.28 5.12
CA ASP A 32 18.85 12.54 6.23
C ASP A 32 19.19 14.03 6.40
N GLN A 33 19.06 14.49 7.65
CA GLN A 33 19.69 15.72 8.14
C GLN A 33 21.23 15.59 8.21
N ASP A 34 21.77 14.39 7.98
CA ASP A 34 23.21 14.10 7.85
C ASP A 34 23.77 14.35 6.43
N PHE A 35 23.01 14.98 5.53
CA PHE A 35 23.54 15.66 4.33
C PHE A 35 24.60 16.73 4.66
N THR A 36 24.82 17.02 5.95
CA THR A 36 25.80 17.98 6.47
C THR A 36 27.20 17.40 6.69
N GLY A 37 27.43 16.11 6.46
CA GLY A 37 28.76 15.50 6.44
C GLY A 37 29.43 15.60 5.07
N GLU A 38 30.77 15.66 5.03
CA GLU A 38 31.65 15.81 3.86
C GLU A 38 31.56 14.66 2.82
N ARG A 39 30.37 14.35 2.30
CA ARG A 39 30.18 13.34 1.26
C ARG A 39 30.39 13.93 -0.12
N GLU A 40 31.01 13.13 -0.97
CA GLU A 40 31.30 13.49 -2.35
C GLU A 40 30.11 13.16 -3.25
N VAL A 41 29.60 14.16 -3.99
CA VAL A 41 28.62 13.92 -5.05
C VAL A 41 29.35 13.77 -6.38
N ARG A 42 29.18 12.62 -7.02
CA ARG A 42 29.70 12.32 -8.36
C ARG A 42 28.62 12.64 -9.40
N LEU A 43 28.77 13.75 -10.11
CA LEU A 43 27.83 14.19 -11.15
C LEU A 43 28.27 13.73 -12.54
N TYR A 44 27.42 12.96 -13.20
CA TYR A 44 27.55 12.53 -14.59
C TYR A 44 26.58 13.34 -15.44
N ARG A 45 27.08 14.11 -16.41
CA ARG A 45 26.23 14.92 -17.30
C ARG A 45 25.97 14.19 -18.61
N GLY A 46 24.71 14.24 -19.06
CA GLY A 46 24.27 13.61 -20.30
C GLY A 46 23.96 12.11 -20.14
N GLY A 47 23.47 11.50 -21.22
CA GLY A 47 23.08 10.09 -21.20
C GLY A 47 24.28 9.17 -20.94
N LEU A 48 24.18 8.31 -19.92
CA LEU A 48 25.21 7.38 -19.50
C LEU A 48 24.83 5.95 -19.90
N ARG A 49 25.77 5.21 -20.49
CA ARG A 49 25.60 3.78 -20.80
C ARG A 49 26.68 2.93 -20.17
N ILE A 50 26.29 1.84 -19.51
CA ILE A 50 27.16 0.92 -18.78
C ILE A 50 26.97 -0.48 -19.34
N ALA A 51 28.03 -1.07 -19.91
CA ALA A 51 27.94 -2.35 -20.62
C ALA A 51 27.83 -3.61 -19.72
N GLY A 52 27.89 -3.46 -18.40
CA GLY A 52 27.90 -4.56 -17.43
C GLY A 52 27.19 -4.18 -16.14
N ASN A 53 27.31 -5.01 -15.11
CA ASN A 53 26.63 -4.74 -13.84
C ASN A 53 27.13 -3.43 -13.24
N LEU A 54 26.22 -2.61 -12.72
CA LEU A 54 26.55 -1.42 -11.95
C LEU A 54 26.35 -1.72 -10.47
N ALA A 55 27.40 -1.53 -9.67
CA ALA A 55 27.36 -1.70 -8.22
C ALA A 55 28.21 -0.62 -7.54
N PRO A 56 27.95 -0.28 -6.27
CA PRO A 56 28.75 0.69 -5.55
C PRO A 56 30.18 0.18 -5.28
N GLU A 57 31.11 1.10 -5.17
CA GLU A 57 32.50 0.88 -4.77
C GLU A 57 32.55 0.99 -3.25
N ALA A 58 32.68 -0.15 -2.57
CA ALA A 58 32.85 -0.15 -1.13
C ALA A 58 33.77 -1.29 -0.69
N ASP A 59 34.85 -0.93 -0.01
CA ASP A 59 35.71 -1.86 0.74
C ASP A 59 35.16 -2.11 2.18
N SER A 60 33.97 -1.58 2.48
CA SER A 60 33.31 -1.61 3.79
C SER A 60 31.78 -1.72 3.66
N HIS A 61 31.07 -1.84 4.78
CA HIS A 61 29.60 -1.95 4.83
C HIS A 61 28.82 -0.67 4.42
N ARG A 62 29.46 0.36 3.84
CA ARG A 62 28.87 1.68 3.57
C ARG A 62 29.35 2.28 2.25
N ILE A 63 28.47 2.97 1.53
CA ILE A 63 28.82 3.75 0.33
C ILE A 63 29.32 5.14 0.76
N PRO A 64 30.54 5.56 0.39
CA PRO A 64 31.11 6.83 0.87
C PRO A 64 30.77 8.05 -0.01
N TYR A 65 29.98 7.89 -1.07
CA TYR A 65 29.66 8.93 -2.05
C TYR A 65 28.21 8.82 -2.54
N ASP A 66 27.71 9.94 -3.07
CA ASP A 66 26.43 10.05 -3.75
C ASP A 66 26.63 10.14 -5.26
N VAL A 67 25.63 9.72 -6.02
CA VAL A 67 25.68 9.69 -7.48
C VAL A 67 24.49 10.43 -8.07
N ILE A 68 24.78 11.33 -9.02
CA ILE A 68 23.75 11.97 -9.84
C ILE A 68 24.09 11.73 -11.31
N VAL A 69 23.15 11.16 -12.05
CA VAL A 69 23.15 11.08 -13.51
C VAL A 69 22.15 12.10 -14.03
N ASP A 70 22.65 13.21 -14.53
CA ASP A 70 21.87 14.28 -15.15
C ASP A 70 21.57 13.94 -16.62
N GLY A 71 20.65 12.99 -16.82
CA GLY A 71 20.25 12.44 -18.11
C GLY A 71 19.69 11.02 -17.99
N ASP A 72 19.60 10.32 -19.12
CA ASP A 72 19.21 8.91 -19.17
C ASP A 72 20.36 7.99 -18.72
N LEU A 73 20.04 6.93 -17.97
CA LEU A 73 20.99 5.88 -17.58
C LEU A 73 20.57 4.56 -18.22
N THR A 74 21.45 3.94 -19.00
CA THR A 74 21.25 2.60 -19.57
C THR A 74 22.33 1.64 -19.05
N ILE A 75 21.90 0.57 -18.40
CA ILE A 75 22.76 -0.52 -17.90
C ILE A 75 22.41 -1.77 -18.70
N ASP A 76 23.35 -2.33 -19.45
CA ASP A 76 23.12 -3.49 -20.31
C ASP A 76 22.96 -4.82 -19.50
N ALA A 77 23.25 -4.76 -18.21
CA ALA A 77 23.09 -5.86 -17.24
C ALA A 77 22.38 -5.37 -15.96
N ASP A 78 22.81 -5.79 -14.76
CA ASP A 78 22.07 -5.55 -13.52
C ASP A 78 22.54 -4.27 -12.80
N LEU A 79 21.59 -3.48 -12.30
CA LEU A 79 21.83 -2.51 -11.25
C LEU A 79 21.74 -3.22 -9.90
N ASP A 80 22.85 -3.30 -9.19
CA ASP A 80 22.97 -3.94 -7.87
C ASP A 80 23.48 -2.92 -6.86
N TRP A 81 22.54 -2.27 -6.17
CA TRP A 81 22.85 -1.13 -5.32
C TRP A 81 22.50 -1.42 -3.86
N TRP A 82 23.49 -1.35 -2.98
CA TRP A 82 23.35 -1.76 -1.59
C TRP A 82 24.07 -0.82 -0.62
N ASP A 83 23.47 -0.57 0.54
CA ASP A 83 24.06 0.25 1.61
C ASP A 83 23.60 -0.27 2.99
N GLU A 84 24.50 -0.71 3.87
CA GLU A 84 24.11 -1.31 5.17
C GLU A 84 24.07 -0.30 6.34
N GLY A 85 24.28 1.00 6.12
CA GLY A 85 24.23 1.92 7.27
C GLY A 85 24.41 3.40 7.02
N SER A 86 24.20 3.88 5.79
CA SER A 86 24.70 5.21 5.43
C SER A 86 23.76 6.07 4.57
N GLY A 87 22.70 5.53 3.96
CA GLY A 87 21.71 6.36 3.25
C GLY A 87 22.20 6.96 1.92
N GLY A 88 23.14 6.31 1.22
CA GLY A 88 23.72 6.82 -0.04
C GLY A 88 22.65 7.13 -1.09
N PHE A 89 22.78 8.29 -1.73
CA PHE A 89 21.84 8.84 -2.70
C PHE A 89 22.25 8.52 -4.13
N PHE A 90 21.30 8.02 -4.92
CA PHE A 90 21.45 7.77 -6.35
C PHE A 90 20.28 8.43 -7.10
N LEU A 91 20.56 9.48 -7.86
CA LEU A 91 19.57 10.15 -8.71
C LEU A 91 19.86 9.93 -10.20
N VAL A 92 18.83 9.58 -10.97
CA VAL A 92 18.79 9.68 -12.43
C VAL A 92 17.73 10.71 -12.77
N THR A 93 18.09 11.83 -13.42
CA THR A 93 17.09 12.86 -13.77
C THR A 93 16.20 12.46 -14.95
N GLY A 94 16.72 11.61 -15.85
CA GLY A 94 16.00 11.04 -16.99
C GLY A 94 15.50 9.61 -16.76
N ASN A 95 15.49 8.81 -17.83
CA ASN A 95 15.02 7.43 -17.82
C ASN A 95 16.11 6.46 -17.35
N LEU A 96 15.73 5.41 -16.63
CA LEU A 96 16.62 4.32 -16.23
C LEU A 96 16.25 3.03 -16.97
N ARG A 97 17.21 2.43 -17.66
CA ARG A 97 17.08 1.12 -18.32
C ARG A 97 18.07 0.14 -17.71
N ALA A 98 17.59 -1.05 -17.33
CA ALA A 98 18.44 -2.11 -16.78
C ALA A 98 17.88 -3.51 -17.10
N ARG A 99 18.69 -4.56 -16.93
CA ARG A 99 18.20 -5.94 -16.94
C ARG A 99 17.46 -6.26 -15.65
N ASN A 100 18.08 -6.03 -14.51
CA ASN A 100 17.47 -6.13 -13.19
C ASN A 100 17.85 -4.89 -12.37
N VAL A 101 17.00 -4.56 -11.39
CA VAL A 101 17.27 -3.55 -10.37
C VAL A 101 17.15 -4.21 -9.02
N LEU A 102 18.27 -4.41 -8.35
CA LEU A 102 18.39 -5.11 -7.08
C LEU A 102 18.87 -4.11 -6.03
N LEU A 103 18.01 -3.80 -5.07
CA LEU A 103 18.25 -2.83 -4.02
C LEU A 103 18.24 -3.54 -2.66
N SER A 104 19.25 -3.26 -1.83
CA SER A 104 19.39 -3.89 -0.51
C SER A 104 19.87 -2.91 0.55
N GLY A 105 19.33 -2.99 1.76
CA GLY A 105 19.73 -2.11 2.86
C GLY A 105 19.02 -0.75 2.78
N CYS A 106 19.77 0.33 2.98
CA CYS A 106 19.30 1.71 3.09
C CYS A 106 19.66 2.64 1.90
N PRO A 107 19.71 2.21 0.63
CA PRO A 107 19.97 3.14 -0.47
C PRO A 107 18.75 4.03 -0.74
N ASN A 108 18.97 5.26 -1.18
CA ASN A 108 17.91 6.13 -1.69
C ASN A 108 18.09 6.34 -3.20
N VAL A 109 17.27 5.65 -3.99
CA VAL A 109 17.32 5.68 -5.45
C VAL A 109 16.12 6.45 -6.01
N VAL A 110 16.38 7.48 -6.81
CA VAL A 110 15.36 8.31 -7.45
C VAL A 110 15.54 8.29 -8.97
N VAL A 111 14.48 7.99 -9.70
CA VAL A 111 14.40 8.04 -11.17
C VAL A 111 13.38 9.12 -11.54
N GLY A 112 13.84 10.17 -12.22
CA GLY A 112 13.02 11.30 -12.65
C GLY A 112 12.12 10.98 -13.85
N GLY A 113 12.54 10.06 -14.72
CA GLY A 113 11.78 9.58 -15.88
C GLY A 113 11.26 8.15 -15.72
N ASP A 114 11.14 7.44 -16.85
CA ASP A 114 10.65 6.06 -16.90
C ASP A 114 11.70 5.07 -16.40
N LEU A 115 11.25 4.03 -15.69
CA LEU A 115 12.06 2.89 -15.28
C LEU A 115 11.70 1.67 -16.14
N VAL A 116 12.58 1.27 -17.05
CA VAL A 116 12.39 0.12 -17.94
C VAL A 116 13.37 -0.99 -17.56
N VAL A 117 12.83 -2.05 -16.95
CA VAL A 117 13.60 -3.19 -16.48
C VAL A 117 13.19 -4.43 -17.28
N ALA A 118 14.12 -5.03 -18.01
CA ALA A 118 13.80 -6.19 -18.86
C ALA A 118 13.38 -7.43 -18.03
N GLY A 119 13.98 -7.55 -16.85
CA GLY A 119 13.75 -8.58 -15.86
C GLY A 119 12.97 -8.02 -14.66
N ARG A 120 13.66 -7.80 -13.54
CA ARG A 120 13.00 -7.72 -12.22
C ARG A 120 13.48 -6.55 -11.38
N ILE A 121 12.58 -6.06 -10.53
CA ILE A 121 12.88 -5.05 -9.51
C ILE A 121 12.75 -5.72 -8.15
N GLN A 122 13.78 -5.63 -7.31
CA GLN A 122 13.77 -6.15 -5.94
C GLN A 122 14.26 -5.08 -4.96
N GLY A 123 13.57 -4.93 -3.83
CA GLY A 123 14.00 -4.15 -2.69
C GLY A 123 13.84 -4.95 -1.40
N HIS A 124 14.88 -5.03 -0.58
CA HIS A 124 14.85 -5.77 0.69
C HIS A 124 15.83 -5.22 1.75
N HIS A 125 15.65 -5.63 3.01
CA HIS A 125 16.47 -5.25 4.18
C HIS A 125 16.54 -3.74 4.50
N GLY A 126 15.40 -3.06 4.43
CA GLY A 126 15.29 -1.60 4.50
C GLY A 126 15.59 -0.91 5.83
N GLN A 127 15.60 -1.59 6.99
CA GLN A 127 15.67 -1.00 8.36
C GLN A 127 15.04 0.42 8.50
N ASP A 128 13.93 0.65 7.79
CA ASP A 128 13.18 1.91 7.66
C ASP A 128 13.76 3.08 6.84
N ARG A 129 14.84 2.90 6.06
CA ARG A 129 15.43 3.98 5.23
C ARG A 129 15.63 3.68 3.74
N GLY A 130 15.69 2.41 3.34
CA GLY A 130 15.84 2.02 1.94
C GLY A 130 14.64 2.43 1.08
N ARG A 131 14.89 3.13 -0.04
CA ARG A 131 13.83 3.64 -0.91
C ARG A 131 14.17 3.62 -2.40
N LEU A 132 13.15 3.33 -3.21
CA LEU A 132 13.10 3.60 -4.64
C LEU A 132 11.95 4.57 -4.94
N VAL A 133 12.21 5.62 -5.72
CA VAL A 133 11.20 6.54 -6.24
C VAL A 133 11.30 6.60 -7.76
N VAL A 134 10.21 6.35 -8.46
CA VAL A 134 10.11 6.50 -9.92
C VAL A 134 9.02 7.51 -10.24
N LYS A 135 9.40 8.62 -10.86
CA LYS A 135 8.50 9.71 -11.24
C LYS A 135 7.82 9.48 -12.60
N GLY A 136 8.36 8.60 -13.45
CA GLY A 136 7.75 8.18 -14.72
C GLY A 136 7.09 6.79 -14.65
N ARG A 137 6.88 6.18 -15.82
CA ARG A 137 6.28 4.83 -15.96
C ARG A 137 7.30 3.75 -15.59
N THR A 138 6.81 2.69 -14.97
CA THR A 138 7.64 1.52 -14.63
C THR A 138 7.21 0.30 -15.43
N ARG A 139 8.15 -0.36 -16.12
CA ARG A 139 7.91 -1.63 -16.81
C ARG A 139 8.91 -2.67 -16.33
N ALA A 140 8.42 -3.82 -15.87
CA ALA A 140 9.23 -4.94 -15.40
C ALA A 140 8.45 -6.25 -15.54
N GLN A 141 9.08 -7.41 -15.37
CA GLN A 141 8.33 -8.67 -15.29
C GLN A 141 7.70 -8.85 -13.90
N ILE A 142 8.48 -8.56 -12.86
CA ILE A 142 8.03 -8.62 -11.47
C ILE A 142 8.71 -7.54 -10.63
N VAL A 143 7.96 -7.02 -9.67
CA VAL A 143 8.42 -6.17 -8.58
C VAL A 143 8.26 -6.94 -7.28
N VAL A 144 9.35 -7.16 -6.56
CA VAL A 144 9.37 -7.77 -5.23
C VAL A 144 9.84 -6.74 -4.21
N ASN A 145 9.02 -6.43 -3.22
CA ASN A 145 9.37 -5.44 -2.19
C ASN A 145 9.07 -5.95 -0.79
N THR A 146 10.11 -6.24 -0.02
CA THR A 146 10.00 -6.94 1.27
C THR A 146 10.90 -6.31 2.34
N LEU A 147 10.79 -6.80 3.58
CA LEU A 147 11.70 -6.47 4.69
C LEU A 147 11.97 -4.96 4.85
N PHE A 148 10.91 -4.17 5.00
CA PHE A 148 10.97 -2.74 5.35
C PHE A 148 11.50 -1.79 4.25
N PHE A 149 11.67 -2.25 3.00
CA PHE A 149 12.06 -1.39 1.88
C PHE A 149 10.86 -0.62 1.28
N THR A 150 11.05 0.64 0.90
CA THR A 150 9.95 1.51 0.40
C THR A 150 10.05 1.74 -1.11
N MET A 151 8.98 1.51 -1.86
CA MET A 151 8.90 1.80 -3.29
C MET A 151 7.76 2.76 -3.61
N SER A 152 8.07 3.84 -4.33
CA SER A 152 7.11 4.82 -4.79
C SER A 152 7.17 4.89 -6.31
N PHE A 153 6.05 4.61 -6.98
CA PHE A 153 5.89 4.71 -8.42
C PHE A 153 4.83 5.76 -8.75
N ALA A 154 5.03 6.53 -9.82
CA ALA A 154 4.06 7.51 -10.29
C ALA A 154 2.76 6.87 -10.82
N ALA A 155 2.86 5.66 -11.36
CA ALA A 155 1.73 4.83 -11.78
C ALA A 155 2.01 3.36 -11.45
N ARG A 156 0.97 2.51 -11.48
CA ARG A 156 1.14 1.07 -11.26
C ARG A 156 2.13 0.51 -12.29
N PRO A 157 3.18 -0.22 -11.86
CA PRO A 157 4.11 -0.86 -12.77
C PRO A 157 3.40 -1.82 -13.73
N GLU A 158 3.83 -1.83 -15.00
CA GLU A 158 3.50 -2.88 -15.96
C GLU A 158 4.28 -4.16 -15.60
N ALA A 159 3.97 -4.75 -14.45
CA ALA A 159 4.65 -5.89 -13.86
C ALA A 159 3.73 -6.63 -12.88
N VAL A 160 4.07 -7.88 -12.54
CA VAL A 160 3.48 -8.53 -11.35
C VAL A 160 4.07 -7.85 -10.11
N VAL A 161 3.24 -7.38 -9.18
CA VAL A 161 3.71 -6.70 -7.96
C VAL A 161 3.48 -7.59 -6.75
N ALA A 162 4.55 -8.11 -6.14
CA ALA A 162 4.51 -8.87 -4.90
C ALA A 162 5.22 -8.08 -3.80
N ALA A 163 4.47 -7.42 -2.94
CA ALA A 163 5.03 -6.40 -2.07
C ALA A 163 4.24 -6.16 -0.79
N ASP A 164 4.88 -5.52 0.20
CA ASP A 164 4.18 -4.91 1.33
C ASP A 164 3.34 -3.71 0.84
N PRO A 165 1.99 -3.76 0.93
CA PRO A 165 1.10 -2.67 0.50
C PRO A 165 1.29 -1.37 1.29
N CYS A 166 1.86 -1.43 2.50
CA CYS A 166 2.15 -0.25 3.32
C CYS A 166 3.42 0.46 2.88
N ARG A 167 4.29 -0.21 2.11
CA ARG A 167 5.58 0.31 1.66
C ARG A 167 5.67 0.48 0.16
N THR A 168 4.55 0.30 -0.55
CA THR A 168 4.48 0.42 -2.00
C THR A 168 3.35 1.39 -2.37
N SER A 169 3.62 2.40 -3.19
CA SER A 169 2.62 3.43 -3.52
C SER A 169 1.57 3.00 -4.55
N CYS A 170 1.54 1.73 -4.94
CA CYS A 170 0.60 1.17 -5.92
C CYS A 170 -0.04 -0.12 -5.40
N PRO A 171 -1.20 -0.54 -5.97
CA PRO A 171 -1.81 -1.83 -5.66
C PRO A 171 -0.85 -2.99 -5.94
N VAL A 172 -0.89 -4.01 -5.08
CA VAL A 172 -0.07 -5.22 -5.19
C VAL A 172 -0.92 -6.39 -5.69
N ASP A 173 -0.35 -7.25 -6.55
CA ASP A 173 -1.01 -8.49 -6.98
C ASP A 173 -0.95 -9.57 -5.89
N PHE A 174 0.14 -9.56 -5.11
CA PHE A 174 0.37 -10.44 -3.97
C PHE A 174 0.98 -9.65 -2.81
N THR A 175 0.56 -9.93 -1.59
CA THR A 175 1.21 -9.33 -0.41
C THR A 175 2.58 -9.96 -0.16
N ALA A 176 3.43 -9.28 0.61
CA ALA A 176 4.70 -9.86 1.06
C ALA A 176 4.50 -11.17 1.85
N ASP A 177 3.39 -11.31 2.58
CA ASP A 177 3.05 -12.53 3.32
C ASP A 177 2.63 -13.69 2.38
N GLU A 178 1.95 -13.38 1.27
CA GLU A 178 1.58 -14.34 0.22
C GLU A 178 2.78 -14.76 -0.65
N LEU A 179 3.95 -14.12 -0.50
CA LEU A 179 5.13 -14.40 -1.32
C LEU A 179 5.59 -15.85 -1.17
N ALA A 180 5.51 -16.44 0.02
CA ALA A 180 5.90 -17.83 0.28
C ALA A 180 5.06 -18.85 -0.52
N ASP A 181 3.81 -18.50 -0.84
CA ASP A 181 2.87 -19.38 -1.52
C ASP A 181 3.00 -19.33 -3.05
N ILE A 182 3.54 -18.22 -3.58
CA ILE A 182 3.67 -17.99 -5.02
C ILE A 182 5.07 -18.26 -5.57
N VAL A 183 6.10 -18.27 -4.71
CA VAL A 183 7.48 -18.53 -5.14
C VAL A 183 7.81 -20.02 -5.22
N LEU A 184 8.81 -20.37 -6.02
CA LEU A 184 9.30 -21.74 -6.14
C LEU A 184 9.73 -22.27 -4.76
N PRO A 185 9.41 -23.54 -4.41
CA PRO A 185 9.76 -24.12 -3.11
C PRO A 185 11.26 -24.07 -2.78
N GLU A 186 12.13 -24.08 -3.79
CA GLU A 186 13.58 -23.99 -3.67
C GLU A 186 14.06 -22.64 -3.11
N LEU A 187 13.23 -21.60 -3.24
CA LEU A 187 13.47 -20.24 -2.75
C LEU A 187 13.00 -20.04 -1.31
N LEU A 188 12.46 -21.09 -0.68
CA LEU A 188 12.06 -21.08 0.71
C LEU A 188 13.15 -21.69 1.59
N ASP A 189 13.36 -21.10 2.78
CA ASP A 189 14.07 -21.73 3.89
C ASP A 189 13.10 -21.94 5.05
N LYS A 190 12.89 -23.20 5.45
CA LYS A 190 11.94 -23.61 6.50
C LYS A 190 10.52 -23.02 6.34
N GLY A 191 10.06 -22.86 5.09
CA GLY A 191 8.74 -22.32 4.77
C GLY A 191 8.65 -20.79 4.82
N GLN A 192 9.77 -20.09 4.96
CA GLN A 192 9.86 -18.63 4.83
C GLN A 192 10.64 -18.27 3.58
N VAL A 193 10.36 -17.11 3.00
CA VAL A 193 11.06 -16.62 1.81
C VAL A 193 12.52 -16.30 2.14
N ASP A 194 13.46 -16.89 1.39
CA ASP A 194 14.89 -16.58 1.49
C ASP A 194 15.25 -15.53 0.42
N GLU A 195 15.31 -14.26 0.84
CA GLU A 195 15.60 -13.12 -0.03
C GLU A 195 16.97 -13.19 -0.71
N HIS A 196 17.95 -13.83 -0.06
CA HIS A 196 19.28 -14.04 -0.65
C HIS A 196 19.25 -15.10 -1.74
N ARG A 197 18.41 -16.14 -1.60
CA ARG A 197 18.13 -17.09 -2.69
C ARG A 197 17.36 -16.43 -3.81
N ILE A 198 16.31 -15.67 -3.50
CA ILE A 198 15.59 -14.88 -4.52
C ILE A 198 16.59 -14.03 -5.29
N SER A 199 17.41 -13.23 -4.61
CA SER A 199 18.41 -12.35 -5.23
C SER A 199 19.37 -13.13 -6.15
N ARG A 200 19.87 -14.30 -5.72
CA ARG A 200 20.73 -15.16 -6.54
C ARG A 200 20.01 -15.71 -7.78
N THR A 201 18.78 -16.18 -7.61
CA THR A 201 17.94 -16.68 -8.71
C THR A 201 17.58 -15.57 -9.69
N LEU A 202 17.37 -14.34 -9.20
CA LEU A 202 17.14 -13.16 -10.06
C LEU A 202 18.39 -12.86 -10.92
N ARG A 203 19.58 -12.88 -10.31
CA ARG A 203 20.87 -12.68 -11.00
C ARG A 203 21.14 -13.76 -12.06
N ALA A 204 20.70 -14.99 -11.82
CA ALA A 204 20.80 -16.09 -12.78
C ALA A 204 19.78 -15.98 -13.94
N GLY A 205 18.80 -15.08 -13.85
CA GLY A 205 17.75 -14.91 -14.85
C GLY A 205 16.66 -15.99 -14.79
N GLU A 206 16.59 -16.75 -13.70
CA GLU A 206 15.68 -17.88 -13.54
C GLU A 206 14.28 -17.44 -13.03
N PRO A 207 13.20 -18.17 -13.35
CA PRO A 207 11.86 -17.90 -12.82
C PRO A 207 11.82 -18.05 -11.30
N ILE A 208 11.12 -17.15 -10.61
CA ILE A 208 10.89 -17.29 -9.15
C ILE A 208 9.47 -17.70 -8.80
N LEU A 209 8.52 -17.54 -9.72
CA LEU A 209 7.12 -17.84 -9.47
C LEU A 209 6.81 -19.28 -9.86
N ARG A 210 5.89 -19.90 -9.13
CA ARG A 210 5.34 -21.21 -9.49
C ARG A 210 4.63 -21.13 -10.84
N PRO A 211 4.71 -22.18 -11.68
CA PRO A 211 3.98 -22.24 -12.94
C PRO A 211 2.47 -22.07 -12.73
N GLY A 212 1.82 -21.22 -13.53
CA GLY A 212 0.36 -21.05 -13.49
C GLY A 212 -0.17 -19.99 -12.53
N ILE A 213 0.69 -19.30 -11.77
CA ILE A 213 0.31 -18.11 -11.00
C ILE A 213 -0.18 -17.03 -11.98
N GLN A 214 -1.44 -16.60 -11.81
CA GLN A 214 -2.01 -15.50 -12.57
C GLN A 214 -2.23 -14.29 -11.64
N PRO A 215 -1.79 -13.08 -12.04
CA PRO A 215 -2.03 -11.86 -11.28
C PRO A 215 -3.53 -11.64 -11.09
N ARG A 216 -3.95 -11.14 -9.92
CA ARG A 216 -5.37 -10.92 -9.60
C ARG A 216 -6.08 -10.04 -10.65
N GLY A 217 -5.36 -9.14 -11.33
CA GLY A 217 -5.89 -8.27 -12.39
C GLY A 217 -6.22 -8.94 -13.75
N LEU A 218 -5.79 -10.18 -14.01
CA LEU A 218 -5.96 -10.84 -15.32
C LEU A 218 -7.15 -11.81 -15.39
N ARG A 219 -7.87 -12.04 -14.28
CA ARG A 219 -9.08 -12.88 -14.27
C ARG A 219 -10.28 -12.25 -14.99
N VAL A 220 -10.29 -10.92 -15.18
CA VAL A 220 -11.42 -10.19 -15.78
C VAL A 220 -11.28 -10.01 -17.30
N LEU A 221 -10.06 -10.03 -17.84
CA LEU A 221 -9.81 -9.76 -19.27
C LEU A 221 -9.90 -10.99 -20.19
N LYS A 222 -9.91 -12.21 -19.64
CA LYS A 222 -10.10 -13.45 -20.43
C LYS A 222 -11.53 -13.99 -20.43
N SER A 223 -12.43 -13.43 -19.63
CA SER A 223 -13.87 -13.77 -19.63
C SER A 223 -14.69 -12.94 -20.62
N LEU A 224 -14.10 -11.90 -21.21
CA LEU A 224 -14.66 -11.23 -22.38
C LEU A 224 -14.19 -11.98 -23.61
N GLY A 225 -15.11 -12.76 -24.21
CA GLY A 225 -14.92 -13.32 -25.54
C GLY A 225 -14.62 -12.23 -26.58
N PRO A 226 -14.15 -12.60 -27.79
CA PRO A 226 -13.81 -11.62 -28.81
C PRO A 226 -15.05 -10.76 -29.14
N PRO A 227 -14.85 -9.46 -29.42
CA PRO A 227 -15.96 -8.57 -29.74
C PRO A 227 -16.69 -9.05 -31.01
N PRO A 228 -18.01 -8.84 -31.12
CA PRO A 228 -18.77 -9.30 -32.28
C PRO A 228 -18.24 -8.64 -33.57
N PRO A 229 -18.20 -9.37 -34.70
CA PRO A 229 -17.68 -8.85 -35.96
C PRO A 229 -18.66 -7.80 -36.51
N GLY A 230 -18.22 -6.54 -36.55
CA GLY A 230 -19.04 -5.43 -37.06
C GLY A 230 -18.65 -4.03 -36.60
N ALA A 231 -17.66 -3.87 -35.70
CA ALA A 231 -17.09 -2.56 -35.42
C ALA A 231 -16.18 -2.14 -36.59
N VAL A 232 -16.75 -1.32 -37.48
CA VAL A 232 -16.04 -0.61 -38.55
C VAL A 232 -14.86 0.15 -37.94
N GLU A 233 -13.68 0.02 -38.57
CA GLU A 233 -12.51 0.86 -38.30
C GLU A 233 -12.92 2.34 -38.26
N ALA A 234 -12.96 2.91 -37.06
CA ALA A 234 -13.05 4.35 -36.87
C ALA A 234 -11.65 4.85 -36.50
N THR A 235 -11.02 5.42 -37.52
CA THR A 235 -9.76 6.17 -37.46
C THR A 235 -9.75 7.16 -36.29
N GLU A 236 -8.67 7.15 -35.52
CA GLU A 236 -8.41 8.08 -34.41
C GLU A 236 -8.70 9.54 -34.78
N PRO A 237 -9.59 10.26 -34.08
CA PRO A 237 -9.53 11.70 -34.03
C PRO A 237 -8.63 12.11 -32.87
N GLN A 238 -7.56 12.86 -33.21
CA GLN A 238 -6.71 13.57 -32.26
C GLN A 238 -7.59 14.41 -31.31
N LEU A 239 -7.58 14.07 -30.03
CA LEU A 239 -8.19 14.87 -28.97
C LEU A 239 -7.21 15.97 -28.53
N PRO A 240 -7.68 17.22 -28.35
CA PRO A 240 -6.84 18.32 -27.91
C PRO A 240 -6.46 18.18 -26.44
N GLU A 241 -5.38 18.87 -26.09
CA GLU A 241 -4.64 18.82 -24.84
C GLU A 241 -5.48 18.94 -23.55
N HIS A 242 -4.97 18.24 -22.53
CA HIS A 242 -5.32 18.22 -21.12
C HIS A 242 -6.07 19.43 -20.54
N THR A 243 -7.26 19.17 -19.98
CA THR A 243 -7.76 19.93 -18.81
C THR A 243 -7.80 18.98 -17.61
N PRO A 244 -7.04 19.22 -16.52
CA PRO A 244 -7.08 18.41 -15.31
C PRO A 244 -8.34 18.76 -14.50
N GLY A 245 -9.00 17.75 -13.92
CA GLY A 245 -10.01 17.96 -12.88
C GLY A 245 -11.49 17.99 -13.29
N LYS A 246 -11.93 17.17 -14.25
CA LYS A 246 -13.36 16.94 -14.49
C LYS A 246 -13.64 15.45 -14.60
N ALA A 247 -14.69 14.97 -13.94
CA ALA A 247 -15.33 13.73 -14.36
C ALA A 247 -15.65 13.87 -15.86
N PRO A 248 -15.25 12.95 -16.74
CA PRO A 248 -15.50 13.11 -18.15
C PRO A 248 -17.02 13.21 -18.37
N ALA A 249 -17.48 14.29 -19.01
CA ALA A 249 -18.86 14.44 -19.50
C ALA A 249 -19.45 13.16 -20.15
N PRO A 250 -18.64 12.25 -20.76
CA PRO A 250 -19.06 10.90 -21.12
C PRO A 250 -19.67 10.01 -20.03
N LEU A 251 -19.23 10.06 -18.76
CA LEU A 251 -19.77 9.19 -17.69
C LEU A 251 -21.26 9.48 -17.41
N LEU A 252 -21.66 10.75 -17.52
CA LEU A 252 -23.04 11.20 -17.38
C LEU A 252 -23.98 10.70 -18.49
N ALA A 253 -23.42 10.18 -19.60
CA ALA A 253 -24.21 9.56 -20.66
C ALA A 253 -24.81 8.21 -20.20
N PHE A 254 -24.20 7.54 -19.22
CA PHE A 254 -24.62 6.23 -18.73
C PHE A 254 -25.59 6.34 -17.55
N ARG A 255 -26.76 6.95 -17.78
CA ARG A 255 -27.79 7.18 -16.73
C ARG A 255 -28.38 5.92 -16.09
N HIS A 256 -28.13 4.76 -16.68
CA HIS A 256 -28.57 3.45 -16.19
C HIS A 256 -27.43 2.64 -15.57
N LEU A 257 -26.26 3.24 -15.35
CA LEU A 257 -25.13 2.58 -14.76
C LEU A 257 -25.48 2.17 -13.31
N ARG A 258 -25.31 0.88 -13.03
CA ARG A 258 -25.57 0.28 -11.70
C ARG A 258 -24.27 0.01 -10.93
N TYR A 259 -23.17 -0.19 -11.64
CA TYR A 259 -21.86 -0.49 -11.07
C TYR A 259 -20.82 0.45 -11.70
N LEU A 260 -20.01 1.09 -10.86
CA LEU A 260 -18.89 1.92 -11.28
C LEU A 260 -17.70 1.63 -10.35
N SER A 261 -16.57 1.23 -10.93
CA SER A 261 -15.30 1.17 -10.23
C SER A 261 -14.29 2.06 -10.93
N LEU A 262 -13.67 2.93 -10.15
CA LEU A 262 -12.56 3.81 -10.51
C LEU A 262 -11.31 3.47 -9.67
N ALA A 263 -11.32 2.30 -9.03
CA ALA A 263 -10.30 1.90 -8.07
C ALA A 263 -8.92 1.80 -8.71
N GLY A 264 -7.93 2.39 -8.03
CA GLY A 264 -6.54 2.41 -8.49
C GLY A 264 -6.23 3.41 -9.61
N ASP A 265 -7.18 4.26 -10.02
CA ASP A 265 -6.91 5.41 -10.86
C ASP A 265 -6.33 6.57 -10.03
N ASN A 266 -5.17 7.09 -10.44
CA ASN A 266 -4.41 8.11 -9.69
C ASN A 266 -4.82 9.57 -10.00
N ASP A 267 -5.98 9.79 -10.63
CA ASP A 267 -6.47 11.15 -10.91
C ASP A 267 -7.51 11.58 -9.85
N PRO A 268 -7.09 12.29 -8.78
CA PRO A 268 -8.03 12.77 -7.75
C PRO A 268 -9.04 13.79 -8.30
N GLY A 269 -8.83 14.32 -9.51
CA GLY A 269 -9.72 15.24 -10.19
C GLY A 269 -10.90 14.58 -10.91
N ILE A 270 -10.99 13.25 -10.92
CA ILE A 270 -12.04 12.52 -11.64
C ILE A 270 -13.38 12.45 -10.88
N LEU A 271 -13.37 12.69 -9.56
CA LEU A 271 -14.55 12.60 -8.70
C LEU A 271 -15.02 13.99 -8.24
N ASP A 272 -16.04 14.52 -8.91
CA ASP A 272 -16.68 15.81 -8.59
C ASP A 272 -18.18 15.63 -8.27
N ASP A 273 -18.90 16.75 -8.08
CA ASP A 273 -20.33 16.72 -7.72
C ASP A 273 -21.24 16.06 -8.78
N HIS A 274 -20.77 15.86 -10.03
CA HIS A 274 -21.55 15.21 -11.08
C HIS A 274 -21.72 13.71 -10.81
N ILE A 275 -20.92 13.10 -9.93
CA ILE A 275 -21.16 11.71 -9.51
C ILE A 275 -22.59 11.51 -9.00
N GLY A 276 -23.15 12.53 -8.33
CA GLY A 276 -24.51 12.51 -7.80
C GLY A 276 -25.61 12.47 -8.87
N GLU A 277 -25.29 12.64 -10.16
CA GLU A 277 -26.24 12.48 -11.27
C GLU A 277 -26.45 11.01 -11.66
N LEU A 278 -25.53 10.11 -11.29
CA LEU A 278 -25.63 8.66 -11.53
C LEU A 278 -26.59 8.00 -10.54
N THR A 279 -27.81 8.53 -10.44
CA THR A 279 -28.82 8.12 -9.44
C THR A 279 -29.26 6.65 -9.53
N ALA A 280 -28.97 5.96 -10.63
CA ALA A 280 -29.21 4.52 -10.80
C ALA A 280 -28.12 3.62 -10.20
N LEU A 281 -27.02 4.22 -9.70
CA LEU A 281 -25.87 3.48 -9.20
C LEU A 281 -26.22 2.71 -7.92
N GLU A 282 -25.85 1.43 -7.91
CA GLU A 282 -26.01 0.50 -6.80
C GLU A 282 -24.67 0.13 -6.15
N GLU A 283 -23.58 0.18 -6.91
CA GLU A 283 -22.24 -0.13 -6.43
C GLU A 283 -21.24 0.90 -6.94
N LEU A 284 -20.48 1.50 -6.01
CA LEU A 284 -19.43 2.46 -6.30
C LEU A 284 -18.14 2.03 -5.58
N ASP A 285 -17.08 1.86 -6.35
CA ASP A 285 -15.74 1.59 -5.85
C ASP A 285 -14.79 2.69 -6.29
N ILE A 286 -14.37 3.50 -5.33
CA ILE A 286 -13.41 4.60 -5.50
C ILE A 286 -12.19 4.38 -4.60
N SER A 287 -11.87 3.13 -4.33
CA SER A 287 -10.77 2.77 -3.44
C SER A 287 -9.40 3.06 -4.05
N GLY A 288 -8.46 3.50 -3.20
CA GLY A 288 -7.06 3.67 -3.57
C GLY A 288 -6.76 4.78 -4.60
N MET A 289 -7.68 5.74 -4.77
CA MET A 289 -7.55 6.83 -5.74
C MET A 289 -6.77 8.05 -5.20
N GLY A 290 -6.37 8.01 -3.93
CA GLY A 290 -5.68 9.14 -3.29
C GLY A 290 -6.57 10.37 -3.07
N LEU A 291 -7.89 10.20 -3.04
CA LEU A 291 -8.86 11.28 -2.85
C LEU A 291 -8.66 11.96 -1.48
N THR A 292 -8.71 13.29 -1.47
CA THR A 292 -8.66 14.09 -0.23
C THR A 292 -10.04 14.53 0.25
N ARG A 293 -11.05 14.47 -0.63
CA ARG A 293 -12.45 14.82 -0.34
C ARG A 293 -13.39 13.88 -1.07
N LEU A 294 -14.52 13.59 -0.44
CA LEU A 294 -15.68 12.94 -1.06
C LEU A 294 -16.73 14.04 -1.29
N PRO A 295 -17.25 14.24 -2.52
CA PRO A 295 -18.22 15.29 -2.80
C PRO A 295 -19.53 15.08 -2.02
N GLU A 296 -20.14 16.16 -1.55
CA GLU A 296 -21.45 16.15 -0.86
C GLU A 296 -22.54 15.51 -1.75
N ALA A 297 -22.40 15.64 -3.08
CA ALA A 297 -23.29 15.01 -4.04
C ALA A 297 -23.38 13.48 -3.93
N ILE A 298 -22.48 12.81 -3.20
CA ILE A 298 -22.57 11.37 -2.90
C ILE A 298 -23.93 11.02 -2.29
N GLY A 299 -24.50 11.88 -1.43
CA GLY A 299 -25.81 11.66 -0.80
C GLY A 299 -26.99 11.62 -1.78
N ARG A 300 -26.78 12.00 -3.05
CA ARG A 300 -27.81 11.88 -4.11
C ARG A 300 -27.94 10.45 -4.63
N LEU A 301 -26.96 9.57 -4.40
CA LEU A 301 -26.95 8.18 -4.84
C LEU A 301 -27.84 7.28 -3.97
N ARG A 302 -29.15 7.59 -3.90
CA ARG A 302 -30.11 6.90 -3.00
C ARG A 302 -30.32 5.42 -3.31
N ASN A 303 -29.85 4.92 -4.46
CA ASN A 303 -29.88 3.50 -4.84
C ASN A 303 -28.61 2.74 -4.45
N LEU A 304 -27.58 3.42 -3.93
CA LEU A 304 -26.30 2.81 -3.62
C LEU A 304 -26.45 1.80 -2.48
N ARG A 305 -25.96 0.58 -2.71
CA ARG A 305 -25.95 -0.57 -1.81
C ARG A 305 -24.54 -0.90 -1.35
N VAL A 306 -23.53 -0.71 -2.21
CA VAL A 306 -22.13 -0.94 -1.88
C VAL A 306 -21.32 0.31 -2.19
N LEU A 307 -20.54 0.76 -1.22
CA LEU A 307 -19.60 1.85 -1.38
C LEU A 307 -18.23 1.43 -0.83
N ASP A 308 -17.20 1.51 -1.66
CA ASP A 308 -15.81 1.33 -1.25
C ASP A 308 -15.03 2.62 -1.42
N ILE A 309 -14.57 3.18 -0.30
CA ILE A 309 -13.76 4.39 -0.21
C ILE A 309 -12.37 4.11 0.39
N SER A 310 -11.99 2.83 0.49
CA SER A 310 -10.80 2.39 1.21
C SER A 310 -9.50 2.93 0.61
N GLY A 311 -8.48 3.14 1.43
CA GLY A 311 -7.14 3.50 0.96
C GLY A 311 -7.02 4.89 0.32
N ASN A 312 -7.95 5.79 0.61
CA ASN A 312 -7.89 7.22 0.24
C ASN A 312 -7.27 8.06 1.37
N ARG A 313 -7.13 9.38 1.14
CA ARG A 313 -6.50 10.34 2.06
C ARG A 313 -7.47 11.42 2.51
N PHE A 314 -8.72 11.04 2.80
CA PHE A 314 -9.78 11.98 3.13
C PHE A 314 -9.39 12.86 4.32
N GLU A 315 -9.58 14.17 4.17
CA GLU A 315 -9.45 15.14 5.25
C GLU A 315 -10.66 15.09 6.19
N ALA A 316 -11.84 14.90 5.59
CA ALA A 316 -13.14 14.70 6.22
C ALA A 316 -14.08 13.95 5.27
N LEU A 317 -15.12 13.32 5.81
CA LEU A 317 -16.23 12.76 5.04
C LEU A 317 -17.44 13.71 5.15
N PRO A 318 -18.22 13.90 4.06
CA PRO A 318 -19.40 14.76 4.06
C PRO A 318 -20.53 14.18 4.93
N ASP A 319 -21.35 15.05 5.53
CA ASP A 319 -22.52 14.62 6.31
C ASP A 319 -23.54 13.89 5.42
N GLU A 320 -23.59 14.21 4.13
CA GLU A 320 -24.39 13.56 3.09
C GLU A 320 -24.04 12.08 2.88
N LEU A 321 -22.95 11.56 3.47
CA LEU A 321 -22.75 10.12 3.51
C LEU A 321 -23.91 9.41 4.24
N GLY A 322 -24.48 10.05 5.26
CA GLY A 322 -25.63 9.55 6.02
C GLY A 322 -26.94 9.48 5.23
N ASP A 323 -26.98 10.08 4.05
CA ASP A 323 -28.16 10.13 3.18
C ASP A 323 -28.35 8.86 2.33
N LEU A 324 -27.36 7.96 2.30
CA LEU A 324 -27.38 6.73 1.51
C LEU A 324 -28.27 5.66 2.16
N SER A 325 -29.58 5.89 2.16
CA SER A 325 -30.57 5.10 2.91
C SER A 325 -30.68 3.63 2.50
N ARG A 326 -30.12 3.23 1.35
CA ARG A 326 -30.06 1.84 0.87
C ARG A 326 -28.68 1.20 0.99
N LEU A 327 -27.70 1.89 1.57
CA LEU A 327 -26.34 1.38 1.69
C LEU A 327 -26.32 0.18 2.64
N GLU A 328 -25.87 -0.96 2.13
CA GLU A 328 -25.76 -2.23 2.85
C GLU A 328 -24.32 -2.53 3.24
N VAL A 329 -23.35 -2.09 2.42
CA VAL A 329 -21.92 -2.32 2.63
C VAL A 329 -21.16 -1.01 2.45
N LEU A 330 -20.42 -0.62 3.50
CA LEU A 330 -19.45 0.46 3.44
C LEU A 330 -18.07 -0.09 3.76
N ARG A 331 -17.14 0.00 2.80
CA ARG A 331 -15.72 -0.27 3.02
C ARG A 331 -14.96 1.05 3.09
N ALA A 332 -14.33 1.30 4.23
CA ALA A 332 -13.55 2.48 4.52
C ALA A 332 -12.25 2.09 5.24
N ALA A 333 -11.63 0.98 4.81
CA ALA A 333 -10.35 0.56 5.35
C ALA A 333 -9.29 1.64 5.10
N ARG A 334 -8.36 1.81 6.05
CA ARG A 334 -7.29 2.82 6.03
C ARG A 334 -7.80 4.27 6.01
N LEU A 335 -8.97 4.53 6.58
CA LEU A 335 -9.49 5.89 6.71
C LEU A 335 -8.61 6.74 7.63
N THR A 336 -8.31 7.98 7.20
CA THR A 336 -7.42 8.93 7.89
C THR A 336 -8.14 10.02 8.68
N CYS A 337 -9.46 10.10 8.55
CA CYS A 337 -10.34 11.06 9.23
C CYS A 337 -11.41 10.33 10.05
N PRO A 338 -12.05 11.00 11.03
CA PRO A 338 -13.16 10.39 11.76
C PRO A 338 -14.38 10.17 10.86
N LEU A 339 -15.25 9.24 11.26
CA LEU A 339 -16.58 9.09 10.67
C LEU A 339 -17.47 10.27 11.08
N PRO A 340 -18.33 10.78 10.18
CA PRO A 340 -19.29 11.83 10.50
C PRO A 340 -20.44 11.25 11.35
N ASP A 341 -21.03 12.07 12.22
CA ASP A 341 -22.16 11.65 13.06
C ASP A 341 -23.37 11.19 12.22
N SER A 342 -23.50 11.73 11.01
CA SER A 342 -24.56 11.42 10.06
C SER A 342 -24.57 9.95 9.62
N ILE A 343 -23.46 9.20 9.77
CA ILE A 343 -23.41 7.79 9.39
C ILE A 343 -24.42 6.95 10.17
N ALA A 344 -24.84 7.40 11.36
CA ALA A 344 -25.93 6.79 12.12
C ALA A 344 -27.28 6.77 11.36
N GLY A 345 -27.43 7.57 10.29
CA GLY A 345 -28.57 7.57 9.38
C GLY A 345 -28.64 6.34 8.45
N LEU A 346 -27.57 5.56 8.32
CA LEU A 346 -27.49 4.39 7.44
C LEU A 346 -28.22 3.17 7.99
N GLN A 347 -29.55 3.21 8.04
CA GLN A 347 -30.39 2.17 8.63
C GLN A 347 -30.35 0.81 7.91
N ALA A 348 -29.94 0.79 6.63
CA ALA A 348 -29.79 -0.43 5.84
C ALA A 348 -28.41 -1.10 5.99
N LEU A 349 -27.44 -0.43 6.64
CA LEU A 349 -26.06 -0.88 6.67
C LEU A 349 -25.92 -2.20 7.43
N ARG A 350 -25.32 -3.19 6.78
CA ARG A 350 -25.07 -4.54 7.30
C ARG A 350 -23.59 -4.80 7.52
N THR A 351 -22.73 -4.26 6.68
CA THR A 351 -21.28 -4.46 6.75
C THR A 351 -20.58 -3.12 6.78
N LEU A 352 -19.72 -2.94 7.78
CA LEU A 352 -18.87 -1.77 7.93
C LEU A 352 -17.43 -2.23 8.14
N ASP A 353 -16.58 -1.92 7.18
CA ASP A 353 -15.14 -2.18 7.25
C ASP A 353 -14.40 -0.87 7.52
N LEU A 354 -13.73 -0.82 8.66
CA LEU A 354 -12.89 0.27 9.14
C LEU A 354 -11.46 -0.21 9.41
N ALA A 355 -11.05 -1.35 8.82
CA ALA A 355 -9.76 -1.94 9.11
C ALA A 355 -8.60 -0.95 8.92
N SER A 356 -7.64 -0.96 9.83
CA SER A 356 -6.42 -0.15 9.78
C SER A 356 -6.66 1.36 9.70
N MET A 357 -7.73 1.87 10.33
CA MET A 357 -7.88 3.31 10.57
C MET A 357 -6.63 3.85 11.26
N CYS A 358 -6.02 4.87 10.66
CA CYS A 358 -4.84 5.55 11.18
C CYS A 358 -5.21 7.01 11.46
N PRO A 359 -5.40 7.41 12.72
CA PRO A 359 -5.49 8.83 13.02
C PRO A 359 -4.16 9.52 12.68
N ARG A 360 -4.22 10.84 12.50
CA ARG A 360 -3.13 11.69 12.01
C ARG A 360 -1.82 11.64 12.83
N GLN A 361 -1.78 10.95 13.97
CA GLN A 361 -0.59 10.77 14.80
C GLN A 361 -0.21 9.28 14.92
N PRO A 362 0.98 8.88 14.47
CA PRO A 362 1.48 7.50 14.63
C PRO A 362 1.74 7.18 16.11
N GLY A 363 1.25 6.05 16.59
CA GLY A 363 1.66 5.45 17.88
C GLY A 363 0.82 5.79 19.12
N SER A 364 -0.22 6.62 19.00
CA SER A 364 -1.19 6.86 20.08
C SER A 364 -2.44 6.01 19.92
N PRO A 365 -3.06 5.48 21.00
CA PRO A 365 -4.34 4.82 20.92
C PRO A 365 -5.41 5.73 20.29
N VAL A 366 -6.29 5.15 19.49
CA VAL A 366 -7.43 5.79 18.86
C VAL A 366 -8.65 5.53 19.72
N ASP A 367 -9.46 6.57 19.94
CA ASP A 367 -10.76 6.39 20.57
C ASP A 367 -11.67 5.54 19.68
N PHE A 368 -12.52 4.74 20.32
CA PHE A 368 -13.49 3.93 19.61
C PHE A 368 -14.44 4.84 18.80
N PRO A 369 -14.78 4.51 17.54
CA PRO A 369 -15.70 5.28 16.73
C PRO A 369 -17.14 5.14 17.26
N TRP A 370 -17.50 5.92 18.28
CA TRP A 370 -18.73 5.76 19.06
C TRP A 370 -20.00 5.79 18.22
N VAL A 371 -19.99 6.52 17.09
CA VAL A 371 -21.11 6.59 16.15
C VAL A 371 -21.52 5.22 15.62
N VAL A 372 -20.59 4.25 15.54
CA VAL A 372 -20.86 2.87 15.10
C VAL A 372 -21.86 2.17 16.03
N THR A 373 -21.86 2.49 17.33
CA THR A 373 -22.82 1.90 18.29
C THR A 373 -24.28 2.27 18.01
N ARG A 374 -24.53 3.32 17.20
CA ARG A 374 -25.87 3.76 16.79
C ARG A 374 -26.40 3.01 15.56
N LEU A 375 -25.58 2.18 14.91
CA LEU A 375 -25.92 1.40 13.73
C LEU A 375 -26.63 0.09 14.11
N SER A 376 -27.90 0.18 14.51
CA SER A 376 -28.69 -0.95 15.04
C SER A 376 -28.86 -2.13 14.07
N GLY A 377 -28.74 -1.90 12.76
CA GLY A 377 -28.88 -2.91 11.71
C GLY A 377 -27.58 -3.63 11.33
N LEU A 378 -26.43 -3.21 11.89
CA LEU A 378 -25.12 -3.72 11.50
C LEU A 378 -24.95 -5.18 11.90
N ARG A 379 -24.43 -5.98 10.98
CA ARG A 379 -24.18 -7.42 11.15
C ARG A 379 -22.70 -7.76 11.20
N SER A 380 -21.86 -7.05 10.45
CA SER A 380 -20.42 -7.29 10.39
C SER A 380 -19.67 -5.98 10.58
N LEU A 381 -18.77 -5.96 11.57
CA LEU A 381 -17.93 -4.82 11.91
C LEU A 381 -16.46 -5.25 11.90
N ASP A 382 -15.68 -4.70 10.98
CA ASP A 382 -14.24 -4.89 10.93
C ASP A 382 -13.53 -3.64 11.48
N LEU A 383 -12.82 -3.82 12.59
CA LEU A 383 -11.98 -2.82 13.23
C LEU A 383 -10.53 -3.34 13.35
N SER A 384 -10.14 -4.32 12.53
CA SER A 384 -8.84 -4.97 12.59
C SER A 384 -7.69 -3.99 12.33
N GLY A 385 -6.57 -4.15 13.03
CA GLY A 385 -5.39 -3.29 12.87
C GLY A 385 -5.56 -1.85 13.36
N ILE A 386 -6.57 -1.55 14.17
CA ILE A 386 -6.77 -0.22 14.79
C ILE A 386 -6.27 -0.28 16.22
N PHE A 387 -5.39 0.64 16.61
CA PHE A 387 -4.87 0.68 17.98
C PHE A 387 -5.89 1.29 18.96
N LEU A 388 -6.91 0.55 19.40
CA LEU A 388 -8.02 1.09 20.21
C LEU A 388 -7.64 1.36 21.68
N SER A 389 -8.05 2.51 22.21
CA SER A 389 -7.93 2.85 23.64
C SER A 389 -8.92 2.06 24.51
N GLU A 390 -10.13 1.86 24.01
CA GLU A 390 -11.22 1.15 24.69
C GLU A 390 -12.19 0.51 23.70
N ILE A 391 -13.02 -0.40 24.20
CA ILE A 391 -14.21 -0.90 23.50
C ILE A 391 -15.40 -0.64 24.43
N PRO A 392 -16.40 0.14 24.01
CA PRO A 392 -17.48 0.59 24.87
C PRO A 392 -18.49 -0.51 25.20
N ASP A 393 -19.09 -0.43 26.39
CA ASP A 393 -20.16 -1.35 26.81
C ASP A 393 -21.41 -1.18 25.92
N GLU A 394 -21.60 -0.01 25.31
CA GLU A 394 -22.64 0.32 24.33
C GLU A 394 -22.62 -0.60 23.10
N LEU A 395 -21.50 -1.26 22.80
CA LEU A 395 -21.41 -2.25 21.73
C LEU A 395 -22.45 -3.37 21.91
N ILE A 396 -22.79 -3.73 23.16
CA ILE A 396 -23.79 -4.77 23.46
C ILE A 396 -25.21 -4.40 23.04
N ALA A 397 -25.47 -3.12 22.73
CA ALA A 397 -26.75 -2.66 22.19
C ALA A 397 -26.94 -3.07 20.72
N MET A 398 -25.87 -3.43 20.01
CA MET A 398 -25.89 -3.84 18.61
C MET A 398 -26.37 -5.28 18.45
N THR A 399 -27.65 -5.52 18.78
CA THR A 399 -28.25 -6.87 18.82
C THR A 399 -28.23 -7.64 17.50
N SER A 400 -28.06 -6.95 16.37
CA SER A 400 -27.93 -7.57 15.04
C SER A 400 -26.51 -8.02 14.69
N LEU A 401 -25.51 -7.71 15.52
CA LEU A 401 -24.10 -7.96 15.20
C LEU A 401 -23.81 -9.47 15.22
N GLU A 402 -23.41 -9.99 14.07
CA GLU A 402 -23.06 -11.39 13.81
C GLU A 402 -21.54 -11.60 13.78
N GLU A 403 -20.78 -10.62 13.31
CA GLU A 403 -19.34 -10.70 13.14
C GLU A 403 -18.64 -9.47 13.70
N LEU A 404 -17.61 -9.71 14.53
CA LEU A 404 -16.75 -8.67 15.08
C LEU A 404 -15.28 -9.05 14.88
N ASP A 405 -14.57 -8.25 14.08
CA ASP A 405 -13.13 -8.41 13.85
C ASP A 405 -12.35 -7.30 14.56
N LEU A 406 -11.51 -7.71 15.51
CA LEU A 406 -10.62 -6.87 16.31
C LEU A 406 -9.17 -7.38 16.25
N ARG A 407 -8.81 -8.15 15.21
CA ARG A 407 -7.45 -8.69 15.07
C ARG A 407 -6.42 -7.56 15.08
N GLY A 408 -5.43 -7.66 15.95
CA GLY A 408 -4.38 -6.63 16.06
C GLY A 408 -4.87 -5.28 16.59
N SER A 409 -6.07 -5.24 17.21
CA SER A 409 -6.69 -4.00 17.68
C SER A 409 -6.72 -3.82 19.19
N LEU A 410 -6.43 -4.89 19.94
CA LEU A 410 -6.44 -4.89 21.40
C LEU A 410 -5.13 -4.33 21.93
N SER A 411 -5.17 -3.09 22.42
CA SER A 411 -4.03 -2.45 23.06
C SER A 411 -3.81 -2.96 24.49
N ALA A 412 -2.59 -2.79 25.01
CA ALA A 412 -2.25 -3.05 26.41
C ALA A 412 -3.00 -2.14 27.42
N HIS A 413 -3.66 -1.08 26.96
CA HIS A 413 -4.49 -0.22 27.81
C HIS A 413 -5.89 -0.80 28.03
N LEU A 414 -6.31 -1.76 27.20
CA LEU A 414 -7.60 -2.40 27.28
C LEU A 414 -7.60 -3.39 28.44
N ARG A 415 -8.26 -3.02 29.54
CA ARG A 415 -8.29 -3.83 30.78
C ARG A 415 -9.42 -4.85 30.82
N ARG A 416 -10.48 -4.63 30.04
CA ARG A 416 -11.68 -5.48 29.98
C ARG A 416 -12.34 -5.33 28.62
N LEU A 417 -12.83 -6.44 28.07
CA LEU A 417 -13.82 -6.41 26.99
C LEU A 417 -15.21 -6.17 27.60
N PRO A 418 -16.15 -5.57 26.84
CA PRO A 418 -17.55 -5.56 27.22
C PRO A 418 -18.08 -6.99 27.34
N GLU A 419 -19.23 -7.18 27.98
CA GLU A 419 -19.89 -8.47 28.11
C GLU A 419 -20.47 -8.95 26.76
N LEU A 420 -19.59 -9.32 25.83
CA LEU A 420 -19.93 -9.77 24.47
C LEU A 420 -20.90 -10.95 24.46
N ALA A 421 -20.96 -11.74 25.54
CA ALA A 421 -21.94 -12.81 25.73
C ALA A 421 -23.40 -12.32 25.72
N ARG A 422 -23.64 -11.02 25.89
CA ARG A 422 -24.95 -10.38 25.79
C ARG A 422 -25.39 -10.11 24.35
N LEU A 423 -24.52 -10.26 23.36
CA LEU A 423 -24.87 -10.12 21.95
C LEU A 423 -25.57 -11.42 21.48
N PRO A 424 -26.88 -11.37 21.15
CA PRO A 424 -27.67 -12.57 20.91
C PRO A 424 -27.36 -13.25 19.57
N SER A 425 -26.69 -12.55 18.65
CA SER A 425 -26.45 -13.02 17.28
C SER A 425 -24.98 -13.15 16.92
N LEU A 426 -24.05 -12.91 17.87
CA LEU A 426 -22.61 -12.94 17.58
C LEU A 426 -22.13 -14.37 17.29
N ARG A 427 -21.69 -14.61 16.06
CA ARG A 427 -21.27 -15.93 15.54
C ARG A 427 -19.77 -15.97 15.24
N VAL A 428 -19.19 -14.85 14.83
CA VAL A 428 -17.77 -14.76 14.46
C VAL A 428 -17.11 -13.71 15.33
N LEU A 429 -16.06 -14.12 16.05
CA LEU A 429 -15.26 -13.22 16.87
C LEU A 429 -13.77 -13.45 16.58
N ARG A 430 -13.09 -12.41 16.10
CA ARG A 430 -11.65 -12.46 15.83
C ARG A 430 -10.90 -11.46 16.70
N LEU A 431 -9.99 -11.97 17.53
CA LEU A 431 -9.26 -11.25 18.56
C LEU A 431 -7.75 -11.52 18.50
N SER A 432 -7.18 -11.91 17.35
CA SER A 432 -5.77 -12.30 17.24
C SER A 432 -4.81 -11.37 18.01
N GLY A 433 -3.93 -11.98 18.81
CA GLY A 433 -2.94 -11.31 19.65
C GLY A 433 -1.66 -10.92 18.91
N VAL A 434 -1.54 -11.28 17.62
CA VAL A 434 -0.45 -10.81 16.76
C VAL A 434 -0.67 -9.33 16.47
N THR A 435 0.02 -8.46 17.23
CA THR A 435 -0.01 -7.03 16.97
C THR A 435 1.12 -6.64 16.02
N ARG A 436 0.86 -5.67 15.14
CA ARG A 436 1.90 -5.03 14.31
C ARG A 436 2.67 -3.94 15.07
N TRP A 437 2.40 -3.79 16.38
CA TRP A 437 2.91 -2.71 17.23
C TRP A 437 4.06 -3.24 18.11
N PRO A 438 5.34 -2.92 17.78
CA PRO A 438 6.51 -3.61 18.33
C PRO A 438 6.79 -3.42 19.83
N VAL A 439 6.00 -2.62 20.56
CA VAL A 439 6.32 -2.13 21.92
C VAL A 439 5.28 -2.54 22.97
N GLN A 440 4.44 -3.55 22.71
CA GLN A 440 3.31 -3.86 23.61
C GLN A 440 3.47 -5.21 24.32
N PRO A 441 3.27 -5.28 25.66
CA PRO A 441 3.01 -6.55 26.32
C PRO A 441 1.66 -7.10 25.85
N GLU A 442 1.55 -8.42 25.72
CA GLU A 442 0.30 -9.09 25.38
C GLU A 442 -0.83 -8.66 26.34
N PRO A 443 -2.09 -8.51 25.87
CA PRO A 443 -3.20 -8.19 26.75
C PRO A 443 -3.33 -9.28 27.83
N SER A 444 -3.85 -8.93 29.01
CA SER A 444 -3.95 -9.91 30.10
C SER A 444 -4.80 -11.12 29.68
N GLY A 445 -4.42 -12.32 30.12
CA GLY A 445 -5.24 -13.52 29.89
C GLY A 445 -6.67 -13.38 30.44
N ASP A 446 -6.82 -12.55 31.48
CA ASP A 446 -8.10 -12.20 32.08
C ASP A 446 -9.05 -11.49 31.09
N LEU A 447 -8.53 -10.84 30.05
CA LEU A 447 -9.31 -10.15 29.03
C LEU A 447 -10.21 -11.10 28.24
N LEU A 448 -9.77 -12.35 28.05
CA LEU A 448 -10.50 -13.37 27.31
C LEU A 448 -11.50 -14.14 28.20
N THR A 449 -11.53 -13.88 29.51
CA THR A 449 -12.37 -14.67 30.44
C THR A 449 -13.85 -14.59 30.06
N SER A 450 -14.34 -13.40 29.67
CA SER A 450 -15.73 -13.19 29.26
C SER A 450 -16.06 -13.75 27.86
N VAL A 451 -15.05 -14.07 27.05
CA VAL A 451 -15.25 -14.65 25.71
C VAL A 451 -15.76 -16.09 25.82
N TRP A 452 -15.37 -16.81 26.87
CA TRP A 452 -15.81 -18.18 27.12
C TRP A 452 -17.31 -18.29 27.48
N ASP A 453 -17.94 -17.19 27.87
CA ASP A 453 -19.38 -17.15 28.18
C ASP A 453 -20.26 -17.00 26.91
N ILE A 454 -19.66 -16.72 25.75
CA ILE A 454 -20.38 -16.50 24.49
C ILE A 454 -20.75 -17.85 23.86
N ARG A 455 -22.03 -18.23 23.97
CA ARG A 455 -22.52 -19.53 23.47
C ARG A 455 -22.94 -19.56 22.01
N THR A 456 -23.00 -18.39 21.38
CA THR A 456 -23.47 -18.21 20.00
C THR A 456 -22.37 -18.33 18.95
N LEU A 457 -21.10 -18.41 19.38
CA LEU A 457 -19.95 -18.44 18.47
C LEU A 457 -19.88 -19.73 17.66
N GLU A 458 -19.65 -19.56 16.36
CA GLU A 458 -19.31 -20.59 15.38
C GLU A 458 -17.83 -20.51 14.99
N GLU A 459 -17.25 -19.30 14.97
CA GLU A 459 -15.84 -19.04 14.67
C GLU A 459 -15.23 -18.14 15.75
N LEU A 460 -14.11 -18.59 16.33
CA LEU A 460 -13.31 -17.84 17.29
C LEU A 460 -11.84 -17.87 16.86
N ASP A 461 -11.28 -16.72 16.53
CA ASP A 461 -9.84 -16.56 16.28
C ASP A 461 -9.18 -15.84 17.46
N ILE A 462 -8.42 -16.59 18.25
CA ILE A 462 -7.56 -16.09 19.34
C ILE A 462 -6.11 -16.51 19.09
N SER A 463 -5.71 -16.59 17.83
CA SER A 463 -4.33 -16.90 17.46
C SER A 463 -3.34 -15.85 17.99
N GLY A 464 -2.09 -16.27 18.27
CA GLY A 464 -1.03 -15.33 18.65
C GLY A 464 -1.05 -14.80 20.09
N TRP A 465 -1.93 -15.30 20.94
CA TRP A 465 -1.88 -15.06 22.39
C TRP A 465 -0.90 -16.04 23.06
N GLY A 466 0.09 -15.54 23.81
CA GLY A 466 1.15 -16.34 24.43
C GLY A 466 2.38 -16.60 23.53
N GLY A 467 2.45 -15.96 22.37
CA GLY A 467 3.54 -16.11 21.41
C GLY A 467 4.58 -15.02 21.61
N ARG A 468 5.70 -15.36 22.27
CA ARG A 468 6.88 -14.47 22.39
C ARG A 468 7.13 -13.74 21.07
N THR A 469 7.12 -12.42 21.13
CA THR A 469 7.47 -11.55 20.01
C THR A 469 8.80 -11.98 19.39
N LEU A 470 8.94 -11.76 18.08
CA LEU A 470 10.13 -12.05 17.27
C LEU A 470 11.43 -11.42 17.80
N ASP A 471 11.39 -10.60 18.84
CA ASP A 471 12.56 -9.95 19.43
C ASP A 471 13.28 -10.79 20.49
N ASP A 472 12.64 -11.81 21.07
CA ASP A 472 13.22 -12.62 22.14
C ASP A 472 14.25 -13.67 21.65
N ARG A 473 14.44 -13.80 20.32
CA ARG A 473 15.49 -14.65 19.73
C ARG A 473 16.87 -13.98 19.67
N ARG A 474 17.00 -12.72 20.06
CA ARG A 474 18.29 -12.01 20.05
C ARG A 474 19.08 -12.08 21.35
N HIS A 475 18.56 -12.69 22.42
CA HIS A 475 19.30 -12.87 23.67
C HIS A 475 19.26 -14.33 24.17
N VAL A 476 20.04 -15.19 23.51
CA VAL A 476 20.59 -16.39 24.17
C VAL A 476 22.06 -16.07 24.45
N PRO A 477 22.48 -15.88 25.72
CA PRO A 477 23.90 -15.93 26.03
C PRO A 477 24.39 -17.37 25.80
N ARG A 478 25.60 -17.48 25.25
CA ARG A 478 26.28 -18.72 24.87
C ARG A 478 26.12 -19.87 25.85
#